data_AF-A0A969VYY2-F1
#
_entry.id   AF-A0A969VYY2-F1
#
_cell.length_a   1.000
_cell.length_b   1.000
_cell.length_c   1.000
_cell.angle_alpha   90.00
_cell.angle_beta   90.00
_cell.angle_gamma   90.00
#
_symmetry.space_group_name_H-M   'P 1'
#
loop_
_entity.id
_entity.type
_entity.pdbx_description
1 polymer ?
#
loop_
_entity_poly.entity_id
_entity_poly.type
_entity_poly.pdbx_seq_one_letter_code
_entity_poly.pdbx_strand_id
1 'polypeptide(L)'
;ETTKTGSHEVWPFVPEWIELFHLREAILPPITTDLTRTTLQRIGQQVTRQFKRYDLPFSPYDLRHAWAVRTIHYGLPDAIAAQMMGHSIAIHTRTYQRWISHRDRQQAVDAALQRMRLQD
;
A
#
# COMPACT_ATOMS: atom_id res chain seq x y z
N GLU A 1 12.42 -0.04 19.62
CA GLU A 1 11.28 -0.20 18.70
C GLU A 1 11.08 -1.68 18.43
N THR A 2 9.89 -2.23 18.67
CA THR A 2 9.62 -3.67 18.63
C THR A 2 8.43 -3.97 17.73
N THR A 3 8.58 -3.69 16.44
CA THR A 3 7.78 -4.35 15.40
C THR A 3 8.69 -5.34 14.69
N LYS A 4 8.13 -6.50 14.29
CA LYS A 4 8.86 -7.63 13.66
C LYS A 4 9.72 -7.22 12.45
N THR A 5 9.45 -6.06 11.85
CA THR A 5 10.02 -5.58 10.59
C THR A 5 10.66 -4.20 10.67
N GLY A 6 10.77 -3.61 11.86
CA GLY A 6 11.21 -2.21 12.01
C GLY A 6 10.20 -1.19 11.44
N SER A 7 10.62 0.07 11.41
CA SER A 7 9.91 1.16 10.71
C SER A 7 10.17 1.08 9.20
N HIS A 8 9.18 1.51 8.41
CA HIS A 8 9.30 1.56 6.96
C HIS A 8 8.61 2.83 6.44
N GLU A 9 9.24 3.47 5.47
CA GLU A 9 8.68 4.62 4.77
C GLU A 9 7.81 4.15 3.62
N VAL A 10 6.63 4.75 3.47
CA VAL A 10 5.68 4.42 2.42
C VAL A 10 5.30 5.70 1.67
N TRP A 11 5.61 5.74 0.38
CA TRP A 11 5.20 6.84 -0.48
C TRP A 11 3.78 6.65 -1.03
N PRO A 12 3.00 7.75 -1.14
CA PRO A 12 1.71 7.72 -1.81
C PRO A 12 1.91 7.67 -3.32
N PHE A 13 1.29 6.68 -3.97
CA PHE A 13 1.27 6.55 -5.43
C PHE A 13 -0.01 7.14 -6.04
N VAL A 14 -0.42 8.33 -5.58
CA VAL A 14 -1.35 9.33 -6.18
C VAL A 14 -1.13 10.61 -5.35
N PRO A 15 -0.12 11.44 -5.63
CA PRO A 15 0.25 12.56 -4.77
C PRO A 15 -0.89 13.58 -4.59
N GLU A 16 -1.79 13.69 -5.56
CA GLU A 16 -2.96 14.57 -5.53
C GLU A 16 -3.90 14.24 -4.35
N TRP A 17 -3.88 13.00 -3.85
CA TRP A 17 -4.68 12.59 -2.68
C TRP A 17 -4.23 13.28 -1.39
N ILE A 18 -2.98 13.71 -1.31
CA ILE A 18 -2.47 14.45 -0.14
C ILE A 18 -3.28 15.73 0.04
N GLU A 19 -3.52 16.44 -1.06
CA GLU A 19 -4.26 17.70 -1.05
C GLU A 19 -5.77 17.44 -1.00
N LEU A 20 -6.30 16.48 -1.78
CA LEU A 20 -7.74 16.16 -1.79
C LEU A 20 -8.29 15.77 -0.41
N PHE A 21 -7.51 15.03 0.38
CA PHE A 21 -7.92 14.56 1.70
C PHE A 21 -7.29 15.35 2.84
N HIS A 22 -6.61 16.47 2.54
CA HIS A 22 -5.97 17.31 3.55
C HIS A 22 -5.05 16.52 4.50
N LEU A 23 -4.28 15.55 3.96
CA LEU A 23 -3.54 14.58 4.77
C LEU A 23 -2.41 15.21 5.61
N ARG A 24 -1.95 16.41 5.22
CA ARG A 24 -0.93 17.18 5.95
C ARG A 24 -1.43 17.70 7.30
N GLU A 25 -2.73 17.86 7.46
CA GLU A 25 -3.36 18.36 8.68
C GLU A 25 -3.49 17.27 9.76
N ALA A 26 -3.31 16.00 9.38
CA ALA A 26 -3.25 14.83 10.26
C ALA A 26 -4.42 14.75 11.27
N ILE A 27 -5.66 14.97 10.80
CA ILE A 27 -6.86 14.83 11.62
C ILE A 27 -7.13 13.34 11.89
N LEU A 28 -6.53 12.83 12.97
CA LEU A 28 -6.65 11.44 13.38
C LEU A 28 -7.80 11.25 14.37
N PRO A 29 -8.52 10.11 14.31
CA PRO A 29 -9.52 9.80 15.31
C PRO A 29 -8.88 9.64 16.69
N PRO A 30 -9.58 9.98 17.78
CA PRO A 30 -9.05 9.90 19.15
C PRO A 30 -9.02 8.43 19.62
N ILE A 31 -8.04 7.67 19.14
CA ILE A 31 -7.83 6.26 19.49
C ILE A 31 -6.50 6.09 20.22
N THR A 32 -6.45 5.17 21.18
CA THR A 32 -5.19 4.80 21.85
C THR A 32 -4.28 4.07 20.86
N THR A 33 -3.10 4.65 20.58
CA THR A 33 -2.06 4.06 19.72
C THR A 33 -0.84 3.55 20.51
N ASP A 34 -0.76 3.86 21.80
CA ASP A 34 0.27 3.36 22.72
C ASP A 34 0.19 1.83 22.83
N LEU A 35 1.18 1.15 22.25
CA LEU A 35 1.25 -0.32 22.21
C LEU A 35 1.53 -0.97 23.57
N THR A 36 1.84 -0.19 24.62
CA THR A 36 1.85 -0.71 25.99
C THR A 36 0.43 -0.85 26.58
N ARG A 37 -0.54 -0.16 25.99
CA ARG A 37 -1.95 -0.08 26.44
C ARG A 37 -2.94 -0.69 25.46
N THR A 38 -2.53 -0.91 24.21
CA THR A 38 -3.37 -1.52 23.16
C THR A 38 -2.56 -2.48 22.29
N THR A 39 -3.21 -3.10 21.31
CA THR A 39 -2.55 -3.95 20.31
C THR A 39 -2.83 -3.44 18.90
N LEU A 40 -1.91 -3.71 17.96
CA LEU A 40 -2.11 -3.43 16.54
C LEU A 40 -3.41 -4.06 16.01
N GLN A 41 -3.76 -5.26 16.50
CA GLN A 41 -5.01 -5.93 16.16
C GLN A 41 -6.23 -5.12 16.60
N ARG A 42 -6.23 -4.59 17.85
CA ARG A 42 -7.33 -3.74 18.34
C ARG A 42 -7.44 -2.44 17.55
N ILE A 43 -6.31 -1.81 17.24
CA ILE A 43 -6.28 -0.59 16.39
C ILE A 43 -6.90 -0.90 15.02
N GLY A 44 -6.45 -1.97 14.35
CA GLY A 44 -6.98 -2.37 13.03
C GLY A 44 -8.47 -2.76 13.06
N GLN A 45 -8.94 -3.36 14.16
CA GLN A 45 -10.37 -3.64 14.36
C GLN A 45 -11.21 -2.36 14.41
N GLN A 46 -10.72 -1.27 15.01
CA GLN A 46 -11.45 0.01 15.02
C GLN A 46 -11.62 0.56 13.60
N VAL A 47 -10.56 0.54 12.79
CA VAL A 47 -10.63 0.94 11.38
C VAL A 47 -11.64 0.09 10.61
N THR A 48 -11.59 -1.23 10.81
CA THR A 48 -12.50 -2.18 10.14
C THR A 48 -13.97 -1.94 10.55
N ARG A 49 -14.24 -1.67 11.83
CA ARG A 49 -15.58 -1.32 12.31
C ARG A 49 -16.06 -0.01 11.69
N GLN A 50 -15.18 0.97 11.52
CA GLN A 50 -15.55 2.23 10.91
C GLN A 50 -15.93 2.07 9.43
N PHE A 51 -15.19 1.26 8.66
CA PHE A 51 -15.54 0.96 7.26
C PHE A 51 -16.93 0.32 7.15
N LYS A 52 -17.26 -0.60 8.07
CA LYS A 52 -18.59 -1.20 8.15
C LYS A 52 -19.68 -0.18 8.49
N ARG A 53 -19.42 0.76 9.40
CA ARG A 53 -20.37 1.83 9.75
C ARG A 53 -20.66 2.77 8.58
N TYR A 54 -19.67 2.97 7.71
CA TYR A 54 -19.81 3.74 6.48
C TYR A 54 -20.41 2.95 5.31
N ASP A 55 -20.77 1.68 5.53
CA ASP A 55 -21.31 0.79 4.51
C ASP A 55 -20.44 0.69 3.24
N LEU A 56 -19.12 0.69 3.44
CA LEU A 56 -18.18 0.60 2.31
C LEU A 56 -18.16 -0.84 1.77
N PRO A 57 -18.17 -1.02 0.44
CA PRO A 57 -18.21 -2.36 -0.18
C PRO A 57 -16.85 -3.08 -0.18
N PHE A 58 -15.88 -2.57 0.58
CA PHE A 58 -14.52 -3.10 0.66
C PHE A 58 -13.95 -2.95 2.07
N SER A 59 -12.92 -3.72 2.38
CA SER A 59 -12.21 -3.71 3.64
C SER A 59 -10.96 -2.80 3.60
N PRO A 60 -10.41 -2.39 4.75
CA PRO A 60 -9.14 -1.66 4.79
C PRO A 60 -7.98 -2.43 4.13
N TYR A 61 -8.03 -3.76 4.14
CA TYR A 61 -7.00 -4.59 3.53
C TYR A 61 -7.01 -4.47 1.99
N ASP A 62 -8.18 -4.23 1.39
CA ASP A 62 -8.31 -4.01 -0.05
C ASP A 62 -7.61 -2.72 -0.49
N LEU A 63 -7.52 -1.69 0.37
CA LEU A 63 -6.73 -0.49 0.09
C LEU A 63 -5.23 -0.80 0.01
N ARG A 64 -4.74 -1.67 0.92
CA ARG A 64 -3.35 -2.16 0.89
C ARG A 64 -3.07 -2.97 -0.37
N HIS A 65 -4.04 -3.78 -0.81
CA HIS A 65 -3.97 -4.49 -2.09
C HIS A 65 -3.92 -3.54 -3.28
N ALA A 66 -4.82 -2.55 -3.32
CA ALA A 66 -4.87 -1.57 -4.39
C ALA A 66 -3.56 -0.77 -4.50
N TRP A 67 -2.92 -0.43 -3.37
CA TRP A 67 -1.61 0.20 -3.37
C TRP A 67 -0.54 -0.68 -4.02
N ALA A 68 -0.46 -1.96 -3.65
CA ALA A 68 0.54 -2.90 -4.22
C ALA A 68 0.34 -3.13 -5.72
N VAL A 69 -0.91 -3.26 -6.17
CA VAL A 69 -1.21 -3.36 -7.61
C VAL A 69 -0.81 -2.08 -8.33
N ARG A 70 -1.10 -0.92 -7.75
CA ARG A 70 -0.74 0.38 -8.34
C ARG A 70 0.76 0.56 -8.51
N THR A 71 1.56 0.11 -7.54
CA THR A 71 3.03 0.18 -7.65
C THR A 71 3.58 -0.65 -8.81
N ILE A 72 2.92 -1.76 -9.17
CA ILE A 72 3.28 -2.56 -10.35
C ILE A 72 3.05 -1.74 -11.63
N HIS A 73 1.90 -1.05 -11.73
CA HIS A 73 1.60 -0.20 -12.89
C HIS A 73 2.57 0.99 -13.05
N TYR A 74 3.08 1.53 -11.94
CA TYR A 74 4.13 2.56 -11.98
C TYR A 74 5.55 1.99 -12.23
N GLY A 75 5.69 0.66 -12.25
CA GLY A 75 6.96 -0.02 -12.45
C GLY A 75 7.92 0.10 -11.27
N LEU A 76 7.41 0.26 -10.05
CA LEU A 76 8.22 0.19 -8.84
C LEU A 76 8.76 -1.25 -8.69
N PRO A 77 10.06 -1.46 -8.42
CA PRO A 77 10.59 -2.81 -8.23
C PRO A 77 9.90 -3.53 -7.06
N ASP A 78 9.53 -4.80 -7.26
CA ASP A 78 8.88 -5.65 -6.25
C ASP A 78 9.63 -5.69 -4.92
N ALA A 79 10.98 -5.62 -4.95
CA ALA A 79 11.79 -5.58 -3.75
C ALA A 79 11.53 -4.33 -2.89
N ILE A 80 11.41 -3.17 -3.56
CA ILE A 80 11.12 -1.90 -2.90
C ILE A 80 9.67 -1.90 -2.40
N ALA A 81 8.73 -2.34 -3.23
CA ALA A 81 7.33 -2.47 -2.82
C ALA A 81 7.17 -3.42 -1.60
N ALA A 82 7.88 -4.55 -1.59
CA ALA A 82 7.88 -5.49 -0.47
C ALA A 82 8.44 -4.85 0.81
N GLN A 83 9.56 -4.16 0.72
CA GLN A 83 10.19 -3.46 1.85
C GLN A 83 9.27 -2.38 2.43
N MET A 84 8.68 -1.54 1.57
CA MET A 84 7.73 -0.50 1.98
C MET A 84 6.47 -1.10 2.62
N MET A 85 6.11 -2.33 2.29
CA MET A 85 4.99 -3.02 2.93
C MET A 85 5.41 -3.79 4.19
N GLY A 86 6.69 -3.86 4.54
CA GLY A 86 7.17 -4.71 5.63
C GLY A 86 6.98 -6.20 5.32
N HIS A 87 7.09 -6.60 4.07
CA HIS A 87 7.04 -7.99 3.62
C HIS A 87 8.41 -8.45 3.15
N SER A 88 8.68 -9.77 3.24
CA SER A 88 9.73 -10.35 2.40
C SER A 88 9.27 -10.34 0.93
N ILE A 89 10.23 -10.33 -0.01
CA ILE A 89 9.92 -10.40 -1.44
C ILE A 89 9.04 -11.62 -1.72
N ALA A 90 9.42 -12.80 -1.22
CA ALA A 90 8.64 -14.03 -1.41
C ALA A 90 7.18 -13.91 -0.95
N ILE A 91 6.91 -13.27 0.21
CA ILE A 91 5.54 -13.05 0.70
C ILE A 91 4.80 -12.07 -0.20
N HIS A 92 5.45 -10.95 -0.56
CA HIS A 92 4.87 -9.91 -1.40
C HIS A 92 4.50 -10.49 -2.78
N THR A 93 5.47 -11.11 -3.44
CA THR A 93 5.36 -11.80 -4.71
C THR A 93 4.22 -12.83 -4.69
N ARG A 94 4.18 -13.75 -3.71
CA ARG A 94 3.09 -14.74 -3.59
C ARG A 94 1.71 -14.10 -3.43
N THR A 95 1.63 -13.00 -2.67
CA THR A 95 0.36 -12.34 -2.34
C THR A 95 -0.19 -11.54 -3.52
N TYR A 96 0.70 -10.89 -4.29
CA TYR A 96 0.31 -9.89 -5.28
C TYR A 96 0.49 -10.35 -6.73
N GLN A 97 1.41 -11.27 -7.04
CA GLN A 97 1.63 -11.74 -8.43
C GLN A 97 0.39 -12.35 -9.06
N ARG A 98 -0.49 -12.98 -8.26
CA ARG A 98 -1.75 -13.54 -8.78
C ARG A 98 -2.68 -12.50 -9.40
N TRP A 99 -2.52 -11.22 -9.02
CA TRP A 99 -3.30 -10.11 -9.54
C TRP A 99 -2.65 -9.48 -10.78
N ILE A 100 -1.47 -9.93 -11.18
CA ILE A 100 -0.82 -9.50 -12.42
C ILE A 100 -1.50 -10.21 -13.60
N SER A 101 -2.41 -9.48 -14.23
CA SER A 101 -3.10 -9.87 -15.44
C SER A 101 -2.18 -9.78 -16.67
N HIS A 102 -2.63 -10.32 -17.80
CA HIS A 102 -1.94 -10.14 -19.08
C HIS A 102 -1.79 -8.66 -19.44
N ARG A 103 -2.81 -7.84 -19.15
CA ARG A 103 -2.80 -6.39 -19.39
C ARG A 103 -1.66 -5.72 -18.63
N ASP A 104 -1.45 -6.10 -17.38
CA ASP A 104 -0.43 -5.49 -16.52
C ASP A 104 0.98 -5.84 -17.02
N ARG A 105 1.17 -7.07 -17.51
CA ARG A 105 2.42 -7.48 -18.17
C ARG A 105 2.67 -6.69 -19.45
N GLN A 106 1.64 -6.52 -20.29
CA GLN A 106 1.78 -5.73 -21.52
C GLN A 106 2.15 -4.28 -21.21
N GLN A 107 1.48 -3.64 -20.26
CA GLN A 107 1.82 -2.26 -19.85
C GLN A 107 3.24 -2.14 -19.31
N ALA A 108 3.71 -3.12 -18.52
CA ALA A 108 5.08 -3.13 -18.02
C ALA A 108 6.10 -3.25 -19.16
N VAL A 109 5.83 -4.09 -20.16
CA VAL A 109 6.66 -4.21 -21.38
C VAL A 109 6.67 -2.90 -22.16
N ASP A 110 5.51 -2.30 -22.41
CA ASP A 110 5.38 -1.05 -23.16
C ASP A 110 6.16 0.09 -22.47
N ALA A 111 6.04 0.21 -21.14
CA ALA A 111 6.76 1.21 -20.35
C ALA A 111 8.29 0.98 -20.37
N ALA A 112 8.74 -0.28 -20.31
CA ALA A 112 10.17 -0.61 -20.40
C ALA A 112 10.75 -0.26 -21.77
N LEU A 113 10.03 -0.61 -22.85
CA LEU A 113 10.41 -0.25 -24.22
C LEU A 113 10.43 1.27 -24.44
N GLN A 114 9.46 2.00 -23.87
CA GLN A 114 9.43 3.46 -23.95
C GLN A 114 10.61 4.10 -23.24
N ARG A 115 10.99 3.62 -22.05
CA ARG A 115 12.18 4.11 -21.32
C ARG A 115 13.46 3.88 -22.11
N MET A 116 13.61 2.73 -22.75
CA MET A 116 14.76 2.42 -23.60
C MET A 116 14.87 3.41 -24.77
N ARG A 117 13.75 3.70 -25.44
CA ARG A 117 13.70 4.68 -26.55
C ARG A 117 13.96 6.13 -26.15
N LEU A 118 13.79 6.48 -24.87
CA LEU A 118 14.06 7.83 -24.35
C LEU A 118 15.50 8.00 -23.87
N GLN A 119 16.27 6.90 -23.80
CA GLN A 119 17.68 6.89 -23.43
C GLN A 119 18.61 6.85 -24.66
N ASP A 120 18.05 6.58 -25.84
CA ASP A 120 18.69 6.73 -27.15
C ASP A 120 18.47 8.15 -27.71
#